data_AF-A0AAW5ADU9-F1
#
_entry.id   AF-A0AAW5ADU9-F1
#
_cell.length_a   1.000
_cell.length_b   1.000
_cell.length_c   1.000
_cell.angle_alpha   90.00
_cell.angle_beta   90.00
_cell.angle_gamma   90.00
#
_symmetry.space_group_name_H-M   'P 1'
#
loop_
_entity.id
_entity.type
_entity.pdbx_description
1 polymer ?
#
loop_
_entity_poly.entity_id
_entity_poly.type
_entity_poly.pdbx_seq_one_letter_code
_entity_poly.pdbx_strand_id
1 'polypeptide(L)'
;MKSNGLYSRVKDIRLPDSAVYFGGRSNSSKVIYQVIPVAAFVRWPSGKPCLAVNMYLVDKSWSWTGDTALTTASKLTHLIRYCASARSGSPIQFNEFSDNDVQMMIKFLSQGEEGEESTRVRNNNTVNAIMQSVFEFLFWFQNNIYSGEIPVIGDRASGASVVVERKFNSRSGRYYFHHRYTLPSVGAALKLPIDYYYIDKIEQAVDDLYDLESYTSEFLRRFSNDIVLMKEYREYITARRDFMLLMFKYVCLRPSELRDLPLQDNMLSLLSPEPALILPTYKRRKMRGCLRRYPVSKKLAARALLYFEHRNRWLEFCISRKDWNVTESTSVFLSVEPGSYGTAISTESLTRDFKRLCRYAGFKDVRLCLSMFRHRFLTAAALLHIRELKSGTAELSKQDYRMVLERLREMSGHAQVESLWVYIHLALDLDGVWDEANRAVRVSQSVDQLRHDIVSLSREIRSADTNSITIDSVLDLVGSRIANAIAQFSKHE
;
A
#
# COMPACT_ATOMS: atom_id res chain seq x y z
N MET A 1 -6.53 14.34 -25.34
CA MET A 1 -5.15 13.80 -25.53
C MET A 1 -4.95 12.64 -24.57
N LYS A 2 -4.70 11.41 -25.05
CA LYS A 2 -4.36 10.27 -24.18
C LYS A 2 -3.18 10.67 -23.28
N SER A 3 -3.30 10.48 -21.96
CA SER A 3 -2.28 10.89 -21.00
C SER A 3 -1.00 10.07 -21.20
N ASN A 4 -0.08 10.54 -22.06
CA ASN A 4 1.29 10.06 -22.02
C ASN A 4 1.85 10.44 -20.64
N GLY A 5 2.32 9.44 -19.89
CA GLY A 5 2.90 9.66 -18.57
C GLY A 5 4.04 10.67 -18.66
N LEU A 6 3.99 11.75 -17.86
CA LEU A 6 5.03 12.78 -17.83
C LEU A 6 6.34 12.31 -17.20
N TYR A 7 6.41 11.06 -16.75
CA TYR A 7 7.63 10.45 -16.24
C TYR A 7 7.77 9.00 -16.71
N SER A 8 9.01 8.55 -16.85
CA SER A 8 9.37 7.18 -17.20
C SER A 8 10.40 6.62 -16.24
N ARG A 9 10.40 5.28 -16.10
CA ARG A 9 11.43 4.53 -15.38
C ARG A 9 12.63 4.32 -16.31
N VAL A 10 13.82 4.64 -15.81
CA VAL A 10 15.09 4.33 -16.48
C VAL A 10 15.87 3.38 -15.58
N LYS A 11 16.44 2.31 -16.14
CA LYS A 11 17.19 1.30 -15.40
C LYS A 11 18.69 1.44 -15.67
N ASP A 12 19.49 1.06 -14.67
CA ASP A 12 20.94 0.87 -14.79
C ASP A 12 21.69 2.08 -15.37
N ILE A 13 21.36 3.28 -14.90
CA ILE A 13 22.03 4.50 -15.34
C ILE A 13 23.45 4.50 -14.80
N ARG A 14 24.43 4.58 -15.70
CA ARG A 14 25.83 4.81 -15.35
C ARG A 14 26.12 6.30 -15.30
N LEU A 15 26.44 6.82 -14.13
CA LEU A 15 26.88 8.20 -13.96
C LEU A 15 28.35 8.24 -13.53
N PRO A 16 29.13 9.22 -13.99
CA PRO A 16 30.45 9.48 -13.41
C PRO A 16 30.27 9.88 -11.94
N ASP A 17 31.04 9.25 -11.06
CA ASP A 17 31.03 9.47 -9.61
C ASP A 17 32.23 10.33 -9.21
N SER A 18 33.44 9.88 -9.56
CA SER A 18 34.68 10.58 -9.25
C SER A 18 35.74 10.31 -10.31
N ALA A 19 36.76 11.17 -10.38
CA ALA A 19 37.95 10.93 -11.20
C ALA A 19 39.15 10.72 -10.27
N VAL A 20 39.83 9.58 -10.42
CA VAL A 20 41.09 9.32 -9.72
C VAL A 20 42.23 9.63 -10.67
N TYR A 21 43.12 10.52 -10.24
CA TYR A 21 44.34 10.86 -10.95
C TYR A 21 45.48 9.97 -10.43
N PHE A 22 46.11 9.22 -11.33
CA PHE A 22 47.31 8.46 -10.99
C PHE A 22 48.53 9.31 -11.34
N GLY A 23 49.20 9.86 -10.31
CA GLY A 23 50.43 10.60 -10.48
C GLY A 23 51.58 9.68 -10.90
N GLY A 24 51.99 9.76 -12.17
CA GLY A 24 53.11 9.04 -12.76
C GLY A 24 53.39 9.52 -14.20
N ARG A 25 54.46 9.02 -14.85
CA ARG A 25 54.93 9.45 -16.20
C ARG A 25 53.86 9.38 -17.31
N SER A 26 52.75 8.68 -17.08
CA SER A 26 51.56 8.68 -17.90
C SER A 26 50.46 9.39 -17.12
N ASN A 27 50.17 10.64 -17.48
CA ASN A 27 49.12 11.48 -16.89
C ASN A 27 47.74 10.88 -17.21
N SER A 28 47.37 9.80 -16.52
CA SER A 28 46.15 9.03 -16.77
C SER A 28 45.13 9.27 -15.66
N SER A 29 43.91 9.61 -16.06
CA SER A 29 42.76 9.73 -15.17
C SER A 29 41.83 8.54 -15.39
N LYS A 30 41.30 7.98 -14.31
CA LYS A 30 40.26 6.96 -14.36
C LYS A 30 38.99 7.52 -13.76
N VAL A 31 37.94 7.59 -14.58
CA VAL A 31 36.59 7.92 -14.11
C VAL A 31 35.99 6.68 -13.44
N ILE A 32 35.66 6.81 -12.17
CA ILE A 32 34.86 5.84 -11.43
C ILE A 32 33.40 6.13 -11.79
N TYR A 33 32.69 5.09 -12.23
CA TYR A 33 31.28 5.16 -12.56
C TYR A 33 30.47 4.51 -11.46
N GLN A 34 29.34 5.12 -11.13
CA GLN A 34 28.31 4.52 -10.31
C GLN A 34 27.15 4.03 -11.17
N VAL A 35 26.46 2.99 -10.70
CA VAL A 35 25.24 2.48 -11.33
C VAL A 35 24.05 2.82 -10.43
N ILE A 36 23.14 3.63 -10.94
CA ILE A 36 21.83 3.85 -10.32
C ILE A 36 20.87 2.80 -10.88
N PRO A 37 20.43 1.80 -10.09
CA PRO A 37 19.65 0.69 -10.61
C PRO A 37 18.30 1.12 -11.21
N VAL A 38 17.68 2.13 -10.61
CA VAL A 38 16.40 2.68 -11.05
C VAL A 38 16.36 4.18 -10.81
N ALA A 39 16.15 4.95 -11.88
CA ALA A 39 15.93 6.38 -11.85
C ALA A 39 14.59 6.74 -12.50
N ALA A 40 14.12 7.96 -12.21
CA ALA A 40 12.95 8.54 -12.82
C ALA A 40 13.37 9.66 -13.79
N PHE A 41 12.80 9.67 -14.99
CA PHE A 41 13.01 10.72 -15.97
C PHE A 41 11.70 11.43 -16.25
N VAL A 42 11.68 12.75 -16.11
CA VAL A 42 10.49 13.59 -16.17
C VAL A 42 10.54 14.54 -17.36
N ARG A 43 9.40 14.72 -18.01
CA ARG A 43 9.19 15.57 -19.18
C ARG A 43 8.09 16.58 -18.91
N TRP A 44 8.20 17.73 -19.56
CA TRP A 44 7.10 18.68 -19.71
C TRP A 44 5.98 18.08 -20.58
N PRO A 45 4.75 18.60 -20.51
CA PRO A 45 3.67 18.20 -21.42
C PRO A 45 4.01 18.36 -22.91
N SER A 46 4.95 19.26 -23.23
CA SER A 46 5.51 19.42 -24.58
C SER A 46 6.46 18.29 -25.01
N GLY A 47 6.74 17.30 -24.16
CA GLY A 47 7.66 16.19 -24.41
C GLY A 47 9.14 16.50 -24.13
N LYS A 48 9.50 17.79 -23.96
CA LYS A 48 10.86 18.22 -23.62
C LYS A 48 11.26 17.76 -22.21
N PRO A 49 12.53 17.39 -21.95
CA PRO A 49 12.99 17.06 -20.60
C PRO A 49 12.77 18.22 -19.61
N CYS A 50 12.29 17.92 -18.41
CA CYS A 50 12.24 18.91 -17.33
C CYS A 50 13.59 18.91 -16.59
N LEU A 51 14.53 19.74 -17.04
CA LEU A 51 15.92 19.70 -16.57
C LEU A 51 16.05 19.86 -15.06
N ALA A 52 15.44 20.90 -14.48
CA ALA A 52 15.53 21.16 -13.03
C ALA A 52 15.01 19.99 -12.18
N VAL A 53 13.87 19.40 -12.56
CA VAL A 53 13.30 18.24 -11.85
C VAL A 53 14.16 16.99 -12.04
N ASN A 54 14.71 16.76 -13.24
CA ASN A 54 15.61 15.63 -13.48
C ASN A 54 16.90 15.77 -12.68
N MET A 55 17.48 16.97 -12.60
CA MET A 55 18.65 17.23 -11.76
C MET A 55 18.35 16.98 -10.27
N TYR A 56 17.20 17.43 -9.78
CA TYR A 56 16.75 17.15 -8.41
C TYR A 56 16.63 15.64 -8.14
N LEU A 57 16.01 14.90 -9.05
CA LEU A 57 15.83 13.45 -8.90
C LEU A 57 17.17 12.70 -8.91
N VAL A 58 18.14 13.15 -9.71
CA VAL A 58 19.51 12.63 -9.70
C VAL A 58 20.22 12.98 -8.39
N ASP A 59 20.14 14.22 -7.91
CA ASP A 59 20.70 14.64 -6.62
C ASP A 59 20.11 13.87 -5.42
N LYS A 60 18.84 13.48 -5.49
CA LYS A 60 18.22 12.70 -4.41
C LYS A 60 18.40 11.19 -4.55
N SER A 61 18.73 10.70 -5.74
CA SER A 61 18.91 9.27 -6.00
C SER A 61 19.97 8.62 -5.09
N TRP A 62 20.97 9.38 -4.64
CA TRP A 62 21.98 8.94 -3.67
C TRP A 62 21.42 8.47 -2.32
N SER A 63 20.30 9.08 -1.90
CA SER A 63 19.68 8.86 -0.59
C SER A 63 18.38 8.05 -0.66
N TRP A 64 17.91 7.78 -1.88
CA TRP A 64 16.59 7.21 -2.13
C TRP A 64 16.68 5.81 -2.73
N THR A 65 15.66 5.02 -2.43
CA THR A 65 15.40 3.82 -3.22
C THR A 65 14.80 4.22 -4.56
N GLY A 66 14.99 3.40 -5.60
CA GLY A 66 14.41 3.66 -6.93
C GLY A 66 12.90 3.91 -6.93
N ASP A 67 12.15 3.20 -6.09
CA ASP A 67 10.70 3.40 -5.93
C ASP A 67 10.36 4.75 -5.29
N THR A 68 11.22 5.24 -4.40
CA THR A 68 11.06 6.58 -3.81
C THR A 68 11.24 7.65 -4.89
N ALA A 69 12.26 7.52 -5.76
CA ALA A 69 12.46 8.44 -6.87
C ALA A 69 11.27 8.46 -7.84
N LEU A 70 10.72 7.30 -8.21
CA LEU A 70 9.52 7.21 -9.06
C LEU A 70 8.28 7.82 -8.40
N THR A 71 8.10 7.58 -7.11
CA THR A 71 6.98 8.15 -6.34
C THR A 71 7.09 9.68 -6.25
N THR A 72 8.28 10.20 -5.98
CA THR A 72 8.53 11.64 -5.97
C THR A 72 8.33 12.25 -7.36
N ALA A 73 8.86 11.62 -8.42
CA ALA A 73 8.66 12.06 -9.80
C ALA A 73 7.17 12.15 -10.14
N SER A 74 6.39 11.10 -9.81
CA SER A 74 4.93 11.09 -9.99
C SER A 74 4.26 12.28 -9.31
N LYS A 75 4.62 12.59 -8.06
CA LYS A 75 4.09 13.76 -7.34
C LYS A 75 4.49 15.08 -8.01
N LEU A 76 5.75 15.23 -8.41
CA LEU A 76 6.26 16.43 -9.08
C LEU A 76 5.61 16.65 -10.45
N THR A 77 5.07 15.61 -11.10
CA THR A 77 4.29 15.81 -12.33
C THR A 77 3.05 16.68 -12.12
N HIS A 78 2.52 16.79 -10.90
CA HIS A 78 1.43 17.72 -10.59
C HIS A 78 1.89 19.18 -10.67
N LEU A 79 3.07 19.49 -10.13
CA LEU A 79 3.67 20.82 -10.24
C LEU A 79 3.94 21.16 -11.70
N ILE A 80 4.52 20.23 -12.46
CA ILE A 80 4.83 20.43 -13.89
C ILE A 80 3.57 20.71 -14.71
N ARG A 81 2.48 19.96 -14.49
CA ARG A 81 1.20 20.21 -15.16
C ARG A 81 0.63 21.57 -14.78
N TYR A 82 0.66 21.90 -13.49
CA TYR A 82 0.24 23.21 -13.02
C TYR A 82 1.06 24.32 -13.71
N CYS A 83 2.39 24.23 -13.68
CA CYS A 83 3.25 25.23 -14.29
C CYS A 83 3.04 25.38 -15.80
N ALA A 84 2.73 24.28 -16.51
CA ALA A 84 2.48 24.31 -17.95
C ALA A 84 1.11 24.88 -18.35
N SER A 85 0.15 24.96 -17.42
CA SER A 85 -1.25 25.32 -17.72
C SER A 85 -1.81 26.48 -16.88
N ALA A 86 -1.05 26.97 -15.88
CA ALA A 86 -1.48 28.03 -14.99
C ALA A 86 -1.70 29.39 -15.71
N ARG A 87 -2.38 30.32 -15.03
CA ARG A 87 -2.66 31.71 -15.44
C ARG A 87 -3.18 31.86 -16.88
N SER A 88 -4.44 31.49 -17.11
CA SER A 88 -5.14 31.72 -18.38
C SER A 88 -4.39 31.17 -19.62
N GLY A 89 -3.65 30.07 -19.46
CA GLY A 89 -2.91 29.41 -20.54
C GLY A 89 -1.47 29.88 -20.74
N SER A 90 -0.93 30.71 -19.84
CA SER A 90 0.47 31.16 -19.88
C SER A 90 1.36 30.34 -18.93
N PRO A 91 2.36 29.60 -19.45
CA PRO A 91 3.26 28.80 -18.61
C PRO A 91 3.97 29.67 -17.57
N ILE A 92 4.01 29.20 -16.32
CA ILE A 92 4.78 29.84 -15.25
C ILE A 92 6.10 29.11 -15.07
N GLN A 93 7.14 29.87 -14.76
CA GLN A 93 8.44 29.31 -14.40
C GLN A 93 8.50 28.97 -12.90
N PHE A 94 9.42 28.09 -12.49
CA PHE A 94 9.51 27.67 -11.07
C PHE A 94 9.89 28.82 -10.12
N ASN A 95 10.63 29.83 -10.61
CA ASN A 95 10.99 31.03 -9.86
C ASN A 95 9.82 32.02 -9.67
N GLU A 96 8.77 31.91 -10.48
CA GLU A 96 7.56 32.74 -10.40
C GLU A 96 6.47 32.11 -9.51
N PHE A 97 6.73 30.91 -8.98
CA PHE A 97 5.79 30.17 -8.17
C PHE A 97 5.58 30.88 -6.82
N SER A 98 4.32 31.11 -6.46
CA SER A 98 3.95 31.95 -5.31
C SER A 98 2.96 31.27 -4.37
N ASP A 99 2.73 31.89 -3.22
CA ASP A 99 1.69 31.51 -2.27
C ASP A 99 0.27 31.38 -2.88
N ASN A 100 -0.06 32.22 -3.87
CA ASN A 100 -1.33 32.13 -4.59
C ASN A 100 -1.38 30.87 -5.47
N ASP A 101 -0.26 30.52 -6.08
CA ASP A 101 -0.13 29.29 -6.88
C ASP A 101 -0.24 28.03 -6.00
N VAL A 102 0.31 28.08 -4.77
CA VAL A 102 0.10 27.03 -3.78
C VAL A 102 -1.38 26.83 -3.46
N GLN A 103 -2.13 27.91 -3.23
CA GLN A 103 -3.56 27.85 -2.95
C GLN A 103 -4.33 27.21 -4.12
N MET A 104 -4.06 27.68 -5.33
CA MET A 104 -4.72 27.20 -6.55
C MET A 104 -4.40 25.74 -6.83
N MET A 105 -3.14 25.32 -6.64
CA MET A 105 -2.73 23.94 -6.81
C MET A 105 -3.40 23.01 -5.78
N ILE A 106 -3.49 23.41 -4.51
CA ILE A 106 -4.20 22.62 -3.48
C ILE A 106 -5.68 22.48 -3.83
N LYS A 107 -6.33 23.56 -4.30
CA LYS A 107 -7.72 23.53 -4.75
C LYS A 107 -7.91 22.57 -5.93
N PHE A 108 -7.08 22.67 -6.97
CA PHE A 108 -7.11 21.78 -8.13
C PHE A 108 -6.90 20.30 -7.75
N LEU A 109 -5.93 20.02 -6.89
CA LEU A 109 -5.66 18.66 -6.42
C LEU A 109 -6.82 18.06 -5.61
N SER A 110 -7.59 18.91 -4.93
CA SER A 110 -8.72 18.52 -4.08
C SER A 110 -10.02 18.35 -4.87
N GLN A 111 -10.23 19.08 -5.97
CA GLN A 111 -11.48 19.03 -6.75
C GLN A 111 -11.50 17.90 -7.79
N GLY A 112 -10.34 17.35 -8.16
CA GLY A 112 -10.25 16.34 -9.24
C GLY A 112 -10.26 16.99 -10.63
N GLU A 113 -9.91 16.21 -11.66
CA GLU A 113 -10.04 16.67 -13.05
C GLU A 113 -11.50 16.48 -13.47
N GLU A 114 -12.18 17.54 -13.92
CA GLU A 114 -13.52 17.42 -14.52
C GLU A 114 -13.37 16.73 -15.88
N GLY A 115 -13.92 15.52 -16.06
CA GLY A 115 -13.95 14.90 -17.40
C GLY A 115 -14.05 13.38 -17.52
N GLU A 116 -13.94 12.58 -16.46
CA GLU A 116 -14.22 11.13 -16.53
C GLU A 116 -15.12 10.70 -15.37
N GLU A 117 -16.23 10.02 -15.68
CA GLU A 117 -17.10 9.34 -14.71
C GLU A 117 -16.23 8.53 -13.74
N SER A 118 -16.23 8.91 -12.46
CA SER A 118 -15.35 8.42 -11.38
C SER A 118 -13.98 9.11 -11.22
N THR A 119 -13.92 10.46 -11.18
CA THR A 119 -12.75 11.14 -10.61
C THR A 119 -12.73 11.02 -9.09
N ARG A 120 -11.93 10.06 -8.60
CA ARG A 120 -11.69 9.82 -7.17
C ARG A 120 -11.02 11.04 -6.55
N VAL A 121 -11.79 11.83 -5.79
CA VAL A 121 -11.29 12.93 -4.94
C VAL A 121 -10.09 12.45 -4.12
N ARG A 122 -8.97 13.19 -4.19
CA ARG A 122 -7.77 12.86 -3.42
C ARG A 122 -8.01 13.18 -1.95
N ASN A 123 -7.59 12.27 -1.07
CA ASN A 123 -7.58 12.53 0.37
C ASN A 123 -6.58 13.67 0.70
N ASN A 124 -6.91 14.52 1.67
CA ASN A 124 -6.04 15.58 2.22
C ASN A 124 -4.60 15.14 2.45
N ASN A 125 -4.37 13.94 3.01
CA ASN A 125 -3.03 13.42 3.24
C ASN A 125 -2.23 13.23 1.94
N THR A 126 -2.90 12.82 0.86
CA THR A 126 -2.28 12.67 -0.46
C THR A 126 -1.93 14.03 -1.05
N VAL A 127 -2.83 15.01 -0.95
CA VAL A 127 -2.60 16.39 -1.39
C VAL A 127 -1.40 16.98 -0.64
N ASN A 128 -1.40 16.88 0.70
CA ASN A 128 -0.29 17.34 1.53
C ASN A 128 1.02 16.63 1.15
N ALA A 129 0.99 15.32 0.88
CA ALA A 129 2.19 14.57 0.47
C ALA A 129 2.73 14.96 -0.91
N ILE A 130 1.87 15.45 -1.82
CA ILE A 130 2.30 16.05 -3.10
C ILE A 130 2.96 17.40 -2.80
N MET A 131 2.30 18.26 -2.02
CA MET A 131 2.82 19.59 -1.68
C MET A 131 4.15 19.54 -0.92
N GLN A 132 4.35 18.56 -0.02
CA GLN A 132 5.67 18.35 0.61
C GLN A 132 6.77 18.11 -0.43
N SER A 133 6.53 17.24 -1.42
CA SER A 133 7.52 16.99 -2.48
C SER A 133 7.76 18.24 -3.34
N VAL A 134 6.73 19.07 -3.55
CA VAL A 134 6.87 20.37 -4.22
C VAL A 134 7.75 21.31 -3.40
N PHE A 135 7.50 21.47 -2.11
CA PHE A 135 8.29 22.35 -1.25
C PHE A 135 9.74 21.88 -1.11
N GLU A 136 9.97 20.58 -0.96
CA GLU A 136 11.33 20.00 -0.97
C GLU A 136 12.07 20.26 -2.29
N PHE A 137 11.37 20.16 -3.42
CA PHE A 137 11.94 20.49 -4.73
C PHE A 137 12.23 21.98 -4.87
N LEU A 138 11.30 22.86 -4.51
CA LEU A 138 11.50 24.32 -4.59
C LEU A 138 12.65 24.78 -3.70
N PHE A 139 12.77 24.22 -2.50
CA PHE A 139 13.87 24.50 -1.59
C PHE A 139 15.21 24.04 -2.17
N TRP A 140 15.24 22.86 -2.80
CA TRP A 140 16.43 22.41 -3.52
C TRP A 140 16.74 23.28 -4.74
N PHE A 141 15.73 23.63 -5.54
CA PHE A 141 15.88 24.47 -6.73
C PHE A 141 16.46 25.84 -6.38
N GLN A 142 15.96 26.45 -5.30
CA GLN A 142 16.48 27.69 -4.76
C GLN A 142 17.98 27.62 -4.44
N ASN A 143 18.41 26.54 -3.77
CA ASN A 143 19.79 26.43 -3.27
C ASN A 143 20.80 25.95 -4.32
N ASN A 144 20.35 25.38 -5.45
CA ASN A 144 21.25 24.71 -6.40
C ASN A 144 21.20 25.28 -7.82
N ILE A 145 20.12 25.95 -8.22
CA ILE A 145 19.91 26.41 -9.60
C ILE A 145 19.56 27.89 -9.66
N TYR A 146 18.74 28.37 -8.73
CA TYR A 146 18.24 29.74 -8.76
C TYR A 146 19.28 30.75 -8.25
N SER A 147 19.44 31.86 -8.97
CA SER A 147 20.35 32.96 -8.62
C SER A 147 19.67 34.33 -8.53
N GLY A 148 18.34 34.37 -8.41
CA GLY A 148 17.63 35.64 -8.30
C GLY A 148 17.62 36.20 -6.88
N GLU A 149 17.31 37.50 -6.77
CA GLU A 149 17.43 38.27 -5.52
C GLU A 149 16.38 37.89 -4.48
N ILE A 150 15.17 37.51 -4.91
CA ILE A 150 14.06 37.17 -4.03
C ILE A 150 13.99 35.65 -3.85
N PRO A 151 14.08 35.11 -2.62
CA PRO A 151 13.94 33.68 -2.39
C PRO A 151 12.59 33.14 -2.92
N VAL A 152 12.63 32.02 -3.62
CA VAL A 152 11.41 31.33 -4.10
C VAL A 152 10.62 30.76 -2.93
N ILE A 153 11.29 30.17 -1.94
CA ILE A 153 10.69 29.54 -0.76
C ILE A 153 11.49 29.86 0.50
N GLY A 154 10.80 30.23 1.57
CA GLY A 154 11.43 30.60 2.82
C GLY A 154 10.43 30.85 3.94
N ASP A 155 10.92 31.37 5.06
CA ASP A 155 10.06 31.78 6.16
C ASP A 155 9.44 33.17 5.89
N ARG A 156 8.60 33.65 6.82
CA ARG A 156 7.94 34.95 6.66
C ARG A 156 8.94 36.12 6.68
N ALA A 157 10.09 35.96 7.35
CA ALA A 157 11.08 37.03 7.47
C ALA A 157 11.98 37.14 6.22
N SER A 158 12.11 36.06 5.44
CA SER A 158 12.97 36.03 4.26
C SER A 158 12.39 36.73 3.02
N GLY A 159 11.16 37.25 3.08
CA GLY A 159 10.50 37.90 1.94
C GLY A 159 10.23 36.96 0.76
N ALA A 160 10.13 35.64 1.00
CA ALA A 160 10.03 34.65 -0.06
C ALA A 160 8.68 34.66 -0.78
N SER A 161 8.66 34.27 -2.06
CA SER A 161 7.44 34.13 -2.86
C SER A 161 6.49 33.05 -2.32
N VAL A 162 7.05 31.99 -1.73
CA VAL A 162 6.31 30.92 -1.03
C VAL A 162 6.74 30.88 0.43
N VAL A 163 5.80 31.13 1.33
CA VAL A 163 6.06 31.23 2.78
C VAL A 163 5.70 29.92 3.48
N VAL A 164 6.70 29.26 4.07
CA VAL A 164 6.56 27.99 4.80
C VAL A 164 7.19 28.04 6.18
N GLU A 165 6.63 27.27 7.10
CA GLU A 165 7.19 27.02 8.43
C GLU A 165 7.81 25.62 8.47
N ARG A 166 9.04 25.49 8.97
CA ARG A 166 9.67 24.18 9.16
C ARG A 166 9.25 23.60 10.52
N LYS A 167 8.46 22.52 10.51
CA LYS A 167 7.96 21.86 11.74
C LYS A 167 8.64 20.51 11.96
N PHE A 168 8.88 20.15 13.22
CA PHE A 168 9.43 18.86 13.61
C PHE A 168 8.30 17.87 13.94
N ASN A 169 8.36 16.67 13.38
CA ASN A 169 7.47 15.58 13.72
C ASN A 169 8.17 14.62 14.68
N SER A 170 7.78 14.65 15.96
CA SER A 170 8.37 13.82 17.02
C SER A 170 8.25 12.32 16.76
N ARG A 171 7.18 11.87 16.09
CA ARG A 171 6.93 10.45 15.80
C ARG A 171 7.82 9.91 14.67
N SER A 172 8.07 10.72 13.64
CA SER A 172 8.90 10.30 12.50
C SER A 172 10.37 10.72 12.65
N GLY A 173 10.68 11.61 13.59
CA GLY A 173 12.00 12.20 13.78
C GLY A 173 12.43 13.09 12.61
N ARG A 174 11.47 13.63 11.85
CA ARG A 174 11.74 14.37 10.60
C ARG A 174 11.11 15.75 10.62
N TYR A 175 11.79 16.67 9.97
CA TYR A 175 11.24 17.98 9.65
C TYR A 175 10.35 17.90 8.41
N TYR A 176 9.33 18.74 8.36
CA TYR A 176 8.45 18.92 7.20
C TYR A 176 8.10 20.40 7.03
N PHE A 177 7.66 20.78 5.82
CA PHE A 177 7.24 22.14 5.52
C PHE A 177 5.74 22.31 5.80
N HIS A 178 5.36 23.33 6.54
CA HIS A 178 3.98 23.66 6.82
C HIS A 178 3.63 24.96 6.12
N HIS A 179 2.65 24.90 5.22
CA HIS A 179 2.11 26.07 4.52
C HIS A 179 0.76 26.48 5.13
N ARG A 180 0.37 27.75 5.04
CA ARG A 180 -0.93 28.24 5.59
C ARG A 180 -2.17 27.54 5.02
N TYR A 181 -2.08 27.06 3.77
CA TYR A 181 -3.15 26.29 3.11
C TYR A 181 -3.01 24.76 3.27
N THR A 182 -2.12 24.28 4.14
CA THR A 182 -2.00 22.83 4.41
C THR A 182 -3.34 22.29 4.91
N LEU A 183 -3.81 21.19 4.31
CA LEU A 183 -5.09 20.60 4.67
C LEU A 183 -5.00 19.82 6.00
N PRO A 184 -6.09 19.74 6.80
CA PRO A 184 -6.10 18.95 8.01
C PRO A 184 -5.87 17.48 7.68
N SER A 185 -5.01 16.82 8.48
CA SER A 185 -4.73 15.40 8.28
C SER A 185 -5.97 14.58 8.60
N VAL A 186 -6.36 13.72 7.67
CA VAL A 186 -7.47 12.78 7.88
C VAL A 186 -6.89 11.52 8.50
N GLY A 187 -7.45 11.07 9.63
CA GLY A 187 -7.06 9.79 10.23
C GLY A 187 -7.13 8.67 9.19
N ALA A 188 -6.05 7.92 9.02
CA ALA A 188 -6.10 6.75 8.14
C ALA A 188 -7.04 5.74 8.80
N ALA A 189 -8.15 5.41 8.13
CA ALA A 189 -9.01 4.31 8.55
C ALA A 189 -8.15 3.07 8.83
N LEU A 190 -8.34 2.45 9.99
CA LEU A 190 -7.53 1.33 10.40
C LEU A 190 -7.67 0.21 9.37
N LYS A 191 -6.54 -0.27 8.84
CA LYS A 191 -6.55 -1.47 8.01
C LYS A 191 -6.80 -2.66 8.90
N LEU A 192 -8.00 -3.22 8.79
CA LEU A 192 -8.38 -4.41 9.54
C LEU A 192 -7.75 -5.67 8.94
N PRO A 193 -7.61 -6.75 9.74
CA PRO A 193 -7.37 -8.10 9.24
C PRO A 193 -8.35 -8.44 8.11
N ILE A 194 -7.85 -9.05 7.02
CA ILE A 194 -8.73 -9.60 5.97
C ILE A 194 -9.58 -10.71 6.58
N ASP A 195 -10.87 -10.85 6.27
CA ASP A 195 -11.72 -11.95 6.77
C ASP A 195 -11.41 -13.31 6.10
N TYR A 196 -11.70 -14.45 6.76
CA TYR A 196 -11.56 -15.79 6.17
C TYR A 196 -12.50 -15.95 4.98
N TYR A 197 -13.73 -15.43 5.08
CA TYR A 197 -14.70 -15.40 3.98
C TYR A 197 -14.09 -14.83 2.69
N TYR A 198 -13.37 -13.71 2.80
CA TYR A 198 -12.73 -13.10 1.63
C TYR A 198 -11.55 -13.93 1.12
N ILE A 199 -10.78 -14.56 2.01
CA ILE A 199 -9.67 -15.44 1.63
C ILE A 199 -10.22 -16.62 0.83
N ASP A 200 -11.22 -17.31 1.37
CA ASP A 200 -11.78 -18.53 0.77
C ASP A 200 -12.39 -18.24 -0.60
N LYS A 201 -13.10 -17.12 -0.74
CA LYS A 201 -13.65 -16.68 -2.04
C LYS A 201 -12.57 -16.27 -3.05
N ILE A 202 -11.44 -15.74 -2.59
CA ILE A 202 -10.31 -15.42 -3.46
C ILE A 202 -9.54 -16.69 -3.86
N GLU A 203 -9.41 -17.67 -2.96
CA GLU A 203 -8.83 -18.99 -3.25
C GLU A 203 -9.71 -19.72 -4.29
N GLN A 204 -11.03 -19.76 -4.09
CA GLN A 204 -11.98 -20.30 -5.08
C GLN A 204 -11.86 -19.60 -6.44
N ALA A 205 -11.70 -18.27 -6.46
CA ALA A 205 -11.49 -17.54 -7.70
C ALA A 205 -10.21 -17.94 -8.46
N VAL A 206 -9.19 -18.46 -7.77
CA VAL A 206 -8.00 -19.01 -8.43
C VAL A 206 -8.34 -20.34 -9.10
N ASP A 207 -9.07 -21.22 -8.39
CA ASP A 207 -9.51 -22.52 -8.91
C ASP A 207 -10.44 -22.33 -10.12
N ASP A 208 -11.45 -21.46 -10.03
CA ASP A 208 -12.39 -21.19 -11.13
C ASP A 208 -11.66 -20.67 -12.38
N LEU A 209 -10.62 -19.85 -12.20
CA LEU A 209 -9.81 -19.29 -13.30
C LEU A 209 -8.84 -20.30 -13.91
N TYR A 210 -8.76 -21.52 -13.39
CA TYR A 210 -8.05 -22.61 -14.08
C TYR A 210 -8.83 -23.08 -15.31
N ASP A 211 -10.16 -23.06 -15.25
CA ASP A 211 -11.04 -23.56 -16.31
C ASP A 211 -11.08 -22.61 -17.51
N LEU A 212 -11.13 -23.20 -18.72
CA LEU A 212 -11.17 -22.42 -19.97
C LEU A 212 -12.42 -21.57 -20.10
N GLU A 213 -13.54 -22.08 -19.58
CA GLU A 213 -14.85 -21.44 -19.65
C GLU A 213 -14.91 -20.13 -18.86
N SER A 214 -14.00 -19.97 -17.89
CA SER A 214 -13.89 -18.76 -17.08
C SER A 214 -13.22 -17.58 -17.79
N TYR A 215 -12.63 -17.78 -18.97
CA TYR A 215 -11.96 -16.74 -19.74
C TYR A 215 -12.87 -16.13 -20.80
N THR A 216 -12.82 -14.80 -20.95
CA THR A 216 -13.56 -14.14 -22.02
C THR A 216 -12.94 -14.41 -23.40
N SER A 217 -13.77 -14.36 -24.44
CA SER A 217 -13.32 -14.55 -25.83
C SER A 217 -12.20 -13.57 -26.22
N GLU A 218 -12.23 -12.33 -25.73
CA GLU A 218 -11.20 -11.32 -25.96
C GLU A 218 -9.87 -11.70 -25.31
N PHE A 219 -9.92 -12.33 -24.13
CA PHE A 219 -8.72 -12.80 -23.46
C PHE A 219 -8.11 -13.98 -24.23
N LEU A 220 -8.94 -14.94 -24.66
CA LEU A 220 -8.50 -16.11 -25.41
C LEU A 220 -7.83 -15.75 -26.75
N ARG A 221 -8.25 -14.66 -27.40
CA ARG A 221 -7.61 -14.14 -28.62
C ARG A 221 -6.11 -13.84 -28.46
N ARG A 222 -5.63 -13.57 -27.24
CA ARG A 222 -4.20 -13.30 -26.97
C ARG A 222 -3.30 -14.49 -27.27
N PHE A 223 -3.87 -15.69 -27.30
CA PHE A 223 -3.15 -16.93 -27.52
C PHE A 223 -3.13 -17.33 -29.00
N SER A 224 -3.90 -16.67 -29.88
CA SER A 224 -3.88 -16.93 -31.33
C SER A 224 -3.95 -18.41 -31.73
N ASN A 225 -4.72 -19.22 -30.97
CA ASN A 225 -4.82 -20.68 -31.09
C ASN A 225 -3.57 -21.50 -30.68
N ASP A 226 -2.56 -20.89 -30.04
CA ASP A 226 -1.44 -21.58 -29.43
C ASP A 226 -1.89 -22.31 -28.15
N ILE A 227 -2.35 -23.54 -28.32
CA ILE A 227 -2.87 -24.42 -27.25
C ILE A 227 -1.77 -24.71 -26.21
N VAL A 228 -0.52 -24.83 -26.64
CA VAL A 228 0.62 -25.11 -25.75
C VAL A 228 0.90 -23.92 -24.87
N LEU A 229 0.99 -22.71 -25.43
CA LEU A 229 1.13 -21.48 -24.65
C LEU A 229 -0.04 -21.31 -23.68
N MET A 230 -1.27 -21.57 -24.09
CA MET A 230 -2.42 -21.47 -23.18
C MET A 230 -2.32 -22.45 -22.01
N LYS A 231 -1.91 -23.69 -22.27
CA LYS A 231 -1.70 -24.70 -21.21
C LYS A 231 -0.62 -24.26 -20.22
N GLU A 232 0.58 -23.90 -20.71
CA GLU A 232 1.69 -23.46 -19.86
C GLU A 232 1.35 -22.18 -19.09
N TYR A 233 0.63 -21.25 -19.73
CA TYR A 233 0.10 -20.04 -19.09
C TYR A 233 -0.79 -20.39 -17.90
N ARG A 234 -1.79 -21.27 -18.08
CA ARG A 234 -2.75 -21.63 -17.03
C ARG A 234 -2.06 -22.34 -15.86
N GLU A 235 -1.17 -23.29 -16.15
CA GLU A 235 -0.42 -23.99 -15.11
C GLU A 235 0.41 -22.98 -14.28
N TYR A 236 1.15 -22.10 -14.94
CA TYR A 236 1.99 -21.13 -14.25
C TYR A 236 1.19 -20.07 -13.49
N ILE A 237 0.15 -19.49 -14.09
CA ILE A 237 -0.61 -18.40 -13.48
C ILE A 237 -1.36 -18.87 -12.23
N THR A 238 -1.87 -20.09 -12.25
CA THR A 238 -2.56 -20.74 -11.11
C THR A 238 -1.56 -20.97 -9.99
N ALA A 239 -0.45 -21.66 -10.29
CA ALA A 239 0.61 -21.90 -9.31
C ALA A 239 1.16 -20.59 -8.71
N ARG A 240 1.30 -19.53 -9.52
CA ARG A 240 1.75 -18.20 -9.07
C ARG A 240 0.77 -17.55 -8.10
N ARG A 241 -0.52 -17.65 -8.36
CA ARG A 241 -1.58 -17.08 -7.51
C ARG A 241 -1.71 -17.86 -6.21
N ASP A 242 -1.68 -19.18 -6.28
CA ASP A 242 -1.68 -20.05 -5.11
C ASP A 242 -0.48 -19.78 -4.21
N PHE A 243 0.72 -19.72 -4.79
CA PHE A 243 1.93 -19.40 -4.05
C PHE A 243 1.86 -18.01 -3.41
N MET A 244 1.36 -17.00 -4.14
CA MET A 244 1.14 -15.68 -3.58
C MET A 244 0.23 -15.73 -2.34
N LEU A 245 -0.97 -16.33 -2.45
CA LEU A 245 -1.93 -16.40 -1.35
C LEU A 245 -1.38 -17.22 -0.17
N LEU A 246 -0.78 -18.37 -0.45
CA LEU A 246 -0.12 -19.23 0.53
C LEU A 246 0.91 -18.46 1.35
N MET A 247 1.81 -17.75 0.67
CA MET A 247 2.87 -17.00 1.32
C MET A 247 2.31 -15.87 2.19
N PHE A 248 1.28 -15.15 1.74
CA PHE A 248 0.65 -14.12 2.56
C PHE A 248 -0.15 -14.66 3.76
N LYS A 249 -0.75 -15.86 3.63
CA LYS A 249 -1.53 -16.52 4.69
C LYS A 249 -0.64 -16.99 5.84
N TYR A 250 0.54 -17.55 5.51
CA TYR A 250 1.39 -18.22 6.49
C TYR A 250 2.69 -17.48 6.84
N VAL A 251 3.04 -16.43 6.10
CA VAL A 251 4.28 -15.68 6.31
C VAL A 251 4.00 -14.19 6.46
N CYS A 252 4.58 -13.59 7.49
CA CYS A 252 4.44 -12.15 7.75
C CYS A 252 5.31 -11.31 6.82
N LEU A 253 4.96 -11.18 5.54
CA LEU A 253 5.75 -10.47 4.53
C LEU A 253 5.02 -9.28 3.89
N ARG A 254 5.79 -8.40 3.22
CA ARG A 254 5.26 -7.36 2.32
C ARG A 254 5.26 -7.84 0.87
N PRO A 255 4.41 -7.26 -0.01
CA PRO A 255 4.46 -7.55 -1.44
C PRO A 255 5.84 -7.41 -2.07
N SER A 256 6.60 -6.37 -1.71
CA SER A 256 7.98 -6.21 -2.19
C SER A 256 8.92 -7.29 -1.65
N GLU A 257 8.74 -7.72 -0.40
CA GLU A 257 9.57 -8.78 0.21
C GLU A 257 9.34 -10.14 -0.43
N LEU A 258 8.10 -10.44 -0.84
CA LEU A 258 7.76 -11.64 -1.60
C LEU A 258 8.32 -11.59 -3.02
N ARG A 259 8.19 -10.43 -3.69
CA ARG A 259 8.68 -10.24 -5.07
C ARG A 259 10.20 -10.33 -5.16
N ASP A 260 10.90 -9.78 -4.18
CA ASP A 260 12.37 -9.74 -4.11
C ASP A 260 12.96 -10.92 -3.32
N LEU A 261 12.21 -12.01 -3.15
CA LEU A 261 12.65 -13.21 -2.44
C LEU A 261 13.86 -13.84 -3.18
N PRO A 262 15.02 -14.05 -2.51
CA PRO A 262 16.20 -14.63 -3.14
C PRO A 262 15.94 -16.08 -3.57
N LEU A 263 15.74 -16.32 -4.87
CA LEU A 263 15.32 -17.63 -5.38
C LEU A 263 16.30 -18.75 -4.98
N GLN A 264 17.59 -18.57 -5.28
CA GLN A 264 18.60 -19.60 -5.04
C GLN A 264 18.78 -19.93 -3.54
N ASP A 265 18.86 -18.90 -2.69
CA ASP A 265 19.00 -19.10 -1.25
C ASP A 265 17.79 -19.84 -0.66
N ASN A 266 16.59 -19.53 -1.16
CA ASN A 266 15.38 -20.19 -0.70
C ASN A 266 15.25 -21.62 -1.24
N MET A 267 15.65 -21.90 -2.48
CA MET A 267 15.68 -23.28 -3.00
C MET A 267 16.54 -24.18 -2.10
N LEU A 268 17.75 -23.71 -1.73
CA LEU A 268 18.65 -24.45 -0.85
C LEU A 268 18.11 -24.54 0.59
N SER A 269 17.64 -23.42 1.14
CA SER A 269 17.17 -23.36 2.53
C SER A 269 15.91 -24.17 2.77
N LEU A 270 15.00 -24.28 1.79
CA LEU A 270 13.77 -25.06 1.91
C LEU A 270 13.99 -26.57 1.78
N LEU A 271 15.10 -27.01 1.19
CA LEU A 271 15.51 -28.42 1.14
C LEU A 271 16.25 -28.88 2.41
N SER A 272 16.63 -27.95 3.29
CA SER A 272 17.34 -28.28 4.52
C SER A 272 16.44 -29.01 5.54
N PRO A 273 17.02 -29.78 6.49
CA PRO A 273 16.24 -30.49 7.52
C PRO A 273 15.36 -29.57 8.38
N GLU A 274 15.83 -28.33 8.59
CA GLU A 274 15.13 -27.24 9.27
C GLU A 274 14.77 -26.14 8.27
N PRO A 275 13.72 -26.36 7.45
CA PRO A 275 13.44 -25.48 6.33
C PRO A 275 13.07 -24.09 6.81
N ALA A 276 13.64 -23.10 6.13
CA ALA A 276 13.37 -21.70 6.41
C ALA A 276 13.32 -20.88 5.13
N LEU A 277 12.49 -19.85 5.12
CA LEU A 277 12.50 -18.83 4.08
C LEU A 277 13.54 -17.75 4.41
N ILE A 278 14.29 -17.35 3.40
CA ILE A 278 15.21 -16.22 3.46
C ILE A 278 14.51 -15.01 2.87
N LEU A 279 14.21 -14.02 3.69
CA LEU A 279 13.38 -12.87 3.32
C LEU A 279 14.17 -11.56 3.40
N PRO A 280 14.10 -10.68 2.39
CA PRO A 280 14.64 -9.34 2.53
C PRO A 280 13.77 -8.52 3.50
N THR A 281 14.37 -7.58 4.24
CA THR A 281 13.63 -6.68 5.13
C THR A 281 13.75 -5.23 4.68
N TYR A 282 12.64 -4.67 4.19
CA TYR A 282 12.64 -3.30 3.62
C TYR A 282 12.25 -2.21 4.62
N LYS A 283 11.75 -2.55 5.82
CA LYS A 283 11.35 -1.51 6.81
C LYS A 283 12.50 -0.76 7.46
N ARG A 284 13.76 -1.15 7.21
CA ARG A 284 14.96 -0.48 7.74
C ARG A 284 15.58 0.56 6.80
N ARG A 285 15.03 0.76 5.59
CA ARG A 285 15.47 1.80 4.61
C ARG A 285 17.00 1.83 4.35
N LYS A 286 17.67 0.67 4.33
CA LYS A 286 19.08 0.56 3.90
C LYS A 286 19.14 0.09 2.44
N MET A 287 20.16 0.53 1.69
CA MET A 287 20.40 0.23 0.25
C MET A 287 20.36 -1.26 -0.08
N ARG A 288 20.81 -2.12 0.85
CA ARG A 288 20.55 -3.57 0.84
C ARG A 288 19.73 -3.92 2.07
N GLY A 289 18.53 -4.47 1.88
CA GLY A 289 17.72 -4.97 2.99
C GLY A 289 18.48 -6.08 3.71
N CYS A 290 18.53 -6.08 5.05
CA CYS A 290 19.08 -7.22 5.76
C CYS A 290 18.20 -8.44 5.51
N LEU A 291 18.82 -9.59 5.25
CA LEU A 291 18.11 -10.86 5.12
C LEU A 291 17.70 -11.34 6.51
N ARG A 292 16.50 -11.89 6.62
CA ARG A 292 16.02 -12.59 7.82
C ARG A 292 15.68 -14.03 7.46
N ARG A 293 16.02 -14.95 8.36
CA ARG A 293 15.60 -16.35 8.28
C ARG A 293 14.25 -16.49 8.97
N TYR A 294 13.29 -17.12 8.30
CA TYR A 294 11.94 -17.35 8.80
C TYR A 294 11.65 -18.86 8.75
N PRO A 295 11.70 -19.56 9.89
CA PRO A 295 11.40 -20.99 9.94
C PRO A 295 10.01 -21.30 9.37
N VAL A 296 9.91 -22.37 8.60
CA VAL A 296 8.64 -22.83 8.02
C VAL A 296 8.43 -24.30 8.27
N SER A 297 7.18 -24.75 8.21
CA SER A 297 6.90 -26.19 8.26
C SER A 297 7.38 -26.88 6.98
N LYS A 298 7.72 -28.17 7.09
CA LYS A 298 8.07 -29.01 5.93
C LYS A 298 6.96 -29.01 4.85
N LYS A 299 5.69 -28.97 5.27
CA LYS A 299 4.54 -28.88 4.35
C LYS A 299 4.53 -27.57 3.56
N LEU A 300 4.81 -26.44 4.22
CA LEU A 300 4.90 -25.14 3.54
C LEU A 300 6.10 -25.09 2.61
N ALA A 301 7.24 -25.65 3.03
CA ALA A 301 8.44 -25.75 2.20
C ALA A 301 8.19 -26.56 0.92
N ALA A 302 7.55 -27.73 1.03
CA ALA A 302 7.20 -28.56 -0.12
C ALA A 302 6.31 -27.81 -1.13
N ARG A 303 5.29 -27.09 -0.65
CA ARG A 303 4.42 -26.27 -1.53
C ARG A 303 5.17 -25.13 -2.21
N ALA A 304 6.12 -24.51 -1.52
CA ALA A 304 6.96 -23.45 -2.10
C ALA A 304 7.92 -24.00 -3.18
N LEU A 305 8.52 -25.17 -2.94
CA LEU A 305 9.37 -25.85 -3.93
C LEU A 305 8.57 -26.26 -5.18
N LEU A 306 7.36 -26.79 -5.01
CA LEU A 306 6.46 -27.11 -6.13
C LEU A 306 6.17 -25.86 -6.99
N TYR A 307 5.96 -24.71 -6.38
CA TYR A 307 5.82 -23.46 -7.13
C TYR A 307 7.10 -23.12 -7.92
N PHE A 308 8.28 -23.30 -7.33
CA PHE A 308 9.55 -23.05 -8.03
C PHE A 308 9.73 -23.95 -9.25
N GLU A 309 9.24 -25.20 -9.21
CA GLU A 309 9.20 -26.10 -10.36
C GLU A 309 8.29 -25.55 -11.47
N HIS A 310 7.04 -25.18 -11.16
CA HIS A 310 6.13 -24.55 -12.14
C HIS A 310 6.71 -23.26 -12.73
N ARG A 311 7.40 -22.47 -11.90
CA ARG A 311 8.09 -21.26 -12.33
C ARG A 311 9.22 -21.55 -13.30
N ASN A 312 10.02 -22.59 -13.05
CA ASN A 312 11.13 -22.97 -13.92
C ASN A 312 10.61 -23.52 -15.25
N ARG A 313 9.57 -24.36 -15.22
CA ARG A 313 8.90 -24.84 -16.44
C ARG A 313 8.39 -23.68 -17.31
N TRP A 314 7.76 -22.67 -16.70
CA TRP A 314 7.35 -21.47 -17.44
C TRP A 314 8.52 -20.70 -18.05
N LEU A 315 9.61 -20.52 -17.31
CA LEU A 315 10.80 -19.84 -17.82
C LEU A 315 11.42 -20.61 -18.98
N GLU A 316 11.60 -21.92 -18.84
CA GLU A 316 12.13 -22.82 -19.87
C GLU A 316 11.27 -22.77 -21.13
N PHE A 317 9.95 -22.82 -20.98
CA PHE A 317 9.01 -22.63 -22.09
C PHE A 317 9.23 -21.28 -22.77
N CYS A 318 9.33 -20.17 -22.02
CA CYS A 318 9.60 -18.84 -22.58
C CYS A 318 10.95 -18.76 -23.30
N ILE A 319 12.01 -19.37 -22.77
CA ILE A 319 13.35 -19.43 -23.39
C ILE A 319 13.31 -20.25 -24.69
N SER A 320 12.51 -21.32 -24.72
CA SER A 320 12.35 -22.15 -25.92
C SER A 320 11.72 -21.38 -27.09
N ARG A 321 10.98 -20.31 -26.80
CA ARG A 321 10.35 -19.39 -27.78
C ARG A 321 11.36 -18.31 -28.18
N LYS A 322 12.23 -18.66 -29.13
CA LYS A 322 13.34 -17.82 -29.62
C LYS A 322 12.90 -16.41 -30.04
N ASP A 323 11.67 -16.25 -30.50
CA ASP A 323 11.09 -14.98 -30.93
C ASP A 323 10.89 -13.96 -29.80
N TRP A 324 10.91 -14.39 -28.53
CA TRP A 324 10.66 -13.51 -27.38
C TRP A 324 11.92 -12.94 -26.74
N ASN A 325 13.12 -13.35 -27.17
CA ASN A 325 14.41 -12.88 -26.64
C ASN A 325 14.49 -12.91 -25.10
N VAL A 326 13.96 -13.97 -24.49
CA VAL A 326 13.93 -14.15 -23.04
C VAL A 326 15.27 -14.74 -22.59
N THR A 327 15.89 -14.10 -21.60
CA THR A 327 17.09 -14.60 -20.94
C THR A 327 16.76 -15.21 -19.59
N GLU A 328 17.74 -15.86 -18.96
CA GLU A 328 17.61 -16.32 -17.58
C GLU A 328 17.16 -15.17 -16.65
N SER A 329 16.32 -15.53 -15.68
CA SER A 329 15.78 -14.62 -14.68
C SER A 329 15.99 -15.25 -13.31
N THR A 330 16.42 -14.46 -12.34
CA THR A 330 16.55 -14.88 -10.93
C THR A 330 15.33 -14.50 -10.10
N SER A 331 14.32 -13.86 -10.72
CA SER A 331 13.10 -13.44 -10.05
C SER A 331 12.19 -14.64 -9.77
N VAL A 332 11.61 -14.67 -8.57
CA VAL A 332 10.63 -15.67 -8.17
C VAL A 332 9.34 -15.53 -8.97
N PHE A 333 8.93 -14.31 -9.31
CA PHE A 333 7.71 -14.07 -10.08
C PHE A 333 8.05 -13.57 -11.49
N LEU A 334 7.45 -14.22 -12.48
CA LEU A 334 7.65 -13.99 -13.91
C LEU A 334 6.36 -13.49 -14.56
N SER A 335 6.55 -12.72 -15.63
CA SER A 335 5.48 -12.11 -16.39
C SER A 335 4.86 -13.10 -17.36
N VAL A 336 3.57 -12.91 -17.55
CA VAL A 336 2.70 -13.63 -18.49
C VAL A 336 2.02 -12.66 -19.46
N GLU A 337 2.50 -11.41 -19.51
CA GLU A 337 1.92 -10.39 -20.38
C GLU A 337 2.73 -10.33 -21.70
N PRO A 338 2.04 -10.25 -22.87
CA PRO A 338 2.68 -10.14 -24.18
C PRO A 338 3.77 -9.06 -24.24
N GLY A 339 4.87 -9.37 -24.90
CA GLY A 339 6.05 -8.50 -24.99
C GLY A 339 6.93 -8.47 -23.74
N SER A 340 6.58 -9.22 -22.69
CA SER A 340 7.37 -9.33 -21.46
C SER A 340 7.41 -10.74 -20.89
N TYR A 341 6.99 -11.76 -21.64
CA TYR A 341 6.97 -13.16 -21.18
C TYR A 341 8.30 -13.58 -20.53
N GLY A 342 8.23 -14.31 -19.42
CA GLY A 342 9.41 -14.81 -18.70
C GLY A 342 10.26 -13.74 -17.99
N THR A 343 9.95 -12.44 -18.13
CA THR A 343 10.68 -11.37 -17.41
C THR A 343 10.15 -11.17 -15.99
N ALA A 344 10.95 -10.57 -15.11
CA ALA A 344 10.56 -10.29 -13.72
C ALA A 344 9.37 -9.30 -13.63
N ILE A 345 8.36 -9.62 -12.81
CA ILE A 345 7.24 -8.69 -12.55
C ILE A 345 7.60 -7.65 -11.48
N SER A 346 6.91 -6.51 -11.53
CA SER A 346 6.98 -5.53 -10.45
C SER A 346 6.04 -5.85 -9.29
N THR A 347 6.29 -5.24 -8.14
CA THR A 347 5.39 -5.30 -6.98
C THR A 347 3.97 -4.80 -7.35
N GLU A 348 3.86 -3.78 -8.20
CA GLU A 348 2.58 -3.26 -8.66
C GLU A 348 1.82 -4.31 -9.48
N SER A 349 2.51 -5.05 -10.35
CA SER A 349 1.91 -6.14 -11.12
C SER A 349 1.37 -7.25 -10.21
N LEU A 350 2.13 -7.62 -9.17
CA LEU A 350 1.67 -8.58 -8.15
C LEU A 350 0.41 -8.08 -7.42
N THR A 351 0.41 -6.81 -6.98
CA THR A 351 -0.76 -6.22 -6.31
C THR A 351 -1.97 -6.07 -7.24
N ARG A 352 -1.73 -5.86 -8.55
CA ARG A 352 -2.78 -5.75 -9.57
C ARG A 352 -3.41 -7.12 -9.83
N ASP A 353 -2.61 -8.18 -9.87
CA ASP A 353 -3.12 -9.55 -10.01
C ASP A 353 -4.03 -9.90 -8.82
N PHE A 354 -3.61 -9.60 -7.59
CA PHE A 354 -4.47 -9.76 -6.41
C PHE A 354 -5.79 -8.96 -6.50
N LYS A 355 -5.74 -7.70 -6.99
CA LYS A 355 -6.96 -6.90 -7.21
C LYS A 355 -7.87 -7.50 -8.30
N ARG A 356 -7.30 -8.10 -9.35
CA ARG A 356 -8.07 -8.81 -10.38
C ARG A 356 -8.81 -10.00 -9.77
N LEU A 357 -8.14 -10.77 -8.90
CA LEU A 357 -8.78 -11.87 -8.15
C LEU A 357 -9.91 -11.37 -7.24
N CYS A 358 -9.67 -10.31 -6.47
CA CYS A 358 -10.73 -9.74 -5.61
C CYS A 358 -11.96 -9.32 -6.44
N ARG A 359 -11.74 -8.72 -7.61
CA ARG A 359 -12.84 -8.33 -8.50
C ARG A 359 -13.58 -9.54 -9.06
N TYR A 360 -12.85 -10.56 -9.48
CA TYR A 360 -13.44 -11.81 -9.97
C TYR A 360 -14.30 -12.48 -8.89
N ALA A 361 -13.80 -12.51 -7.65
CA ALA A 361 -14.53 -12.99 -6.47
C ALA A 361 -15.72 -12.12 -6.03
N GLY A 362 -16.09 -11.09 -6.81
CA GLY A 362 -17.24 -10.22 -6.52
C GLY A 362 -16.96 -9.03 -5.59
N PHE A 363 -15.71 -8.79 -5.20
CA PHE A 363 -15.34 -7.76 -4.22
C PHE A 363 -14.84 -6.46 -4.84
N LYS A 364 -15.53 -5.95 -5.88
CA LYS A 364 -15.12 -4.72 -6.59
C LYS A 364 -15.15 -3.48 -5.70
N ASP A 365 -16.14 -3.41 -4.80
CA ASP A 365 -16.39 -2.23 -3.94
C ASP A 365 -15.81 -2.38 -2.52
N VAL A 366 -15.22 -3.54 -2.22
CA VAL A 366 -14.55 -3.81 -0.95
C VAL A 366 -13.06 -3.44 -1.06
N ARG A 367 -12.54 -2.72 -0.08
CA ARG A 367 -11.13 -2.30 -0.04
C ARG A 367 -10.20 -3.43 0.41
N LEU A 368 -10.07 -4.48 -0.39
CA LEU A 368 -9.14 -5.58 -0.15
C LEU A 368 -7.73 -5.27 -0.68
N CYS A 369 -6.71 -5.61 0.10
CA CYS A 369 -5.32 -5.51 -0.33
C CYS A 369 -4.41 -6.50 0.39
N LEU A 370 -3.29 -6.87 -0.24
CA LEU A 370 -2.31 -7.82 0.29
C LEU A 370 -1.80 -7.46 1.70
N SER A 371 -1.75 -6.17 2.07
CA SER A 371 -1.34 -5.80 3.43
C SER A 371 -2.27 -6.33 4.52
N MET A 372 -3.56 -6.58 4.22
CA MET A 372 -4.53 -7.06 5.20
C MET A 372 -4.24 -8.50 5.67
N PHE A 373 -3.62 -9.34 4.84
CA PHE A 373 -3.10 -10.66 5.26
C PHE A 373 -2.08 -10.52 6.37
N ARG A 374 -1.16 -9.55 6.22
CA ARG A 374 -0.18 -9.24 7.26
C ARG A 374 -0.84 -8.75 8.54
N HIS A 375 -1.93 -7.97 8.45
CA HIS A 375 -2.69 -7.57 9.62
C HIS A 375 -3.35 -8.77 10.31
N ARG A 376 -3.94 -9.70 9.55
CA ARG A 376 -4.48 -10.97 10.08
C ARG A 376 -3.40 -11.78 10.78
N PHE A 377 -2.27 -12.01 10.12
CA PHE A 377 -1.16 -12.79 10.68
C PHE A 377 -0.71 -12.23 12.04
N LEU A 378 -0.46 -10.92 12.10
CA LEU A 378 0.03 -10.28 13.33
C LEU A 378 -0.99 -10.28 14.45
N THR A 379 -2.27 -10.11 14.11
CA THR A 379 -3.36 -10.17 15.10
C THR A 379 -3.51 -11.59 15.66
N ALA A 380 -3.47 -12.61 14.79
CA ALA A 380 -3.55 -14.01 15.22
C ALA A 380 -2.33 -14.41 16.08
N ALA A 381 -1.13 -14.03 15.67
CA ALA A 381 0.09 -14.29 16.45
C ALA A 381 0.05 -13.56 17.81
N ALA A 382 -0.44 -12.32 17.85
CA ALA A 382 -0.64 -11.58 19.10
C ALA A 382 -1.60 -12.32 20.03
N LEU A 383 -2.76 -12.75 19.51
CA LEU A 383 -3.77 -13.50 20.27
C LEU A 383 -3.20 -14.80 20.85
N LEU A 384 -2.45 -15.57 20.06
CA LEU A 384 -1.83 -16.81 20.51
C LEU A 384 -0.85 -16.58 21.66
N HIS A 385 0.05 -15.60 21.54
CA HIS A 385 1.00 -15.28 22.60
C HIS A 385 0.33 -14.70 23.85
N ILE A 386 -0.74 -13.89 23.68
CA ILE A 386 -1.54 -13.40 24.80
C ILE A 386 -2.18 -14.57 25.56
N ARG A 387 -2.74 -15.56 24.85
CA ARG A 387 -3.34 -16.75 25.47
C ARG A 387 -2.32 -17.64 26.16
N GLU A 388 -1.16 -17.81 25.55
CA GLU A 388 -0.02 -18.52 26.15
C GLU A 388 0.37 -17.90 27.50
N LEU A 389 0.51 -16.57 27.56
CA LEU A 389 0.82 -15.85 28.80
C LEU A 389 -0.32 -15.92 29.83
N LYS A 390 -1.59 -15.83 29.41
CA LYS A 390 -2.76 -15.97 30.30
C LYS A 390 -2.84 -17.34 30.98
N SER A 391 -2.42 -18.41 30.29
CA SER A 391 -2.46 -19.77 30.83
C SER A 391 -1.52 -20.01 32.03
N GLY A 392 -0.59 -19.07 32.27
CA GLY A 392 0.39 -19.11 33.37
C GLY A 392 -0.02 -18.45 34.70
N THR A 393 -1.23 -17.88 34.81
CA THR A 393 -1.80 -17.09 35.94
C THR A 393 -1.29 -15.64 36.14
N ALA A 394 -2.24 -14.75 36.51
CA ALA A 394 -2.20 -13.29 36.74
C ALA A 394 -2.50 -12.36 35.55
N GLU A 395 -3.08 -11.19 35.86
CA GLU A 395 -3.36 -10.10 34.91
C GLU A 395 -2.10 -9.72 34.12
N LEU A 396 -2.24 -9.55 32.81
CA LEU A 396 -1.13 -9.21 31.94
C LEU A 396 -0.60 -7.80 32.26
N SER A 397 0.67 -7.72 32.63
CA SER A 397 1.37 -6.46 32.85
C SER A 397 1.74 -5.77 31.53
N LYS A 398 2.16 -4.49 31.62
CA LYS A 398 2.74 -3.77 30.47
C LYS A 398 3.98 -4.46 29.91
N GLN A 399 4.74 -5.16 30.75
CA GLN A 399 5.95 -5.87 30.34
C GLN A 399 5.62 -7.11 29.51
N ASP A 400 4.54 -7.81 29.86
CA ASP A 400 4.04 -8.98 29.11
C ASP A 400 3.63 -8.58 27.69
N TYR A 401 2.86 -7.51 27.55
CA TYR A 401 2.53 -6.96 26.23
C TYR A 401 3.77 -6.54 25.46
N ARG A 402 4.78 -5.96 26.12
CA ARG A 402 6.05 -5.60 25.47
C ARG A 402 6.79 -6.84 24.95
N MET A 403 6.80 -7.96 25.68
CA MET A 403 7.37 -9.23 25.23
C MET A 403 6.64 -9.76 23.98
N VAL A 404 5.31 -9.73 23.97
CA VAL A 404 4.52 -10.10 22.79
C VAL A 404 4.89 -9.22 21.60
N LEU A 405 4.96 -7.90 21.79
CA LEU A 405 5.30 -6.97 20.71
C LEU A 405 6.72 -7.17 20.17
N GLU A 406 7.69 -7.57 20.99
CA GLU A 406 9.05 -7.92 20.55
C GLU A 406 9.06 -9.19 19.68
N ARG A 407 8.33 -10.24 20.08
CA ARG A 407 8.14 -11.43 19.24
C ARG A 407 7.51 -11.09 17.90
N LEU A 408 6.45 -10.28 17.91
CA LEU A 408 5.82 -9.79 16.68
C LEU A 408 6.80 -8.95 15.84
N ARG A 409 7.69 -8.17 16.47
CA ARG A 409 8.71 -7.37 15.75
C ARG A 409 9.69 -8.26 15.00
N GLU A 410 10.17 -9.34 15.62
CA GLU A 410 11.07 -10.32 14.99
C GLU A 410 10.41 -10.97 13.76
N MET A 411 9.17 -11.46 13.91
CA MET A 411 8.42 -12.12 12.84
C MET A 411 8.13 -11.18 11.66
N SER A 412 8.02 -9.88 11.92
CA SER A 412 7.49 -8.91 10.98
C SER A 412 8.55 -7.95 10.41
N GLY A 413 9.74 -7.89 11.03
CA GLY A 413 10.80 -6.96 10.63
C GLY A 413 10.42 -5.48 10.83
N HIS A 414 9.60 -5.17 11.83
CA HIS A 414 9.31 -3.78 12.20
C HIS A 414 10.54 -3.10 12.82
N ALA A 415 10.71 -1.80 12.56
CA ALA A 415 11.79 -1.03 13.17
C ALA A 415 11.46 -0.65 14.63
N GLN A 416 10.20 -0.23 14.86
CA GLN A 416 9.71 0.28 16.13
C GLN A 416 8.57 -0.61 16.65
N VAL A 417 8.66 -0.99 17.91
CA VAL A 417 7.71 -1.87 18.61
C VAL A 417 6.35 -1.18 18.74
N GLU A 418 6.36 0.14 18.90
CA GLU A 418 5.18 0.97 19.15
C GLU A 418 4.18 0.91 17.99
N SER A 419 4.67 0.63 16.78
CA SER A 419 3.82 0.47 15.60
C SER A 419 2.98 -0.82 15.59
N LEU A 420 3.24 -1.75 16.53
CA LEU A 420 2.58 -3.04 16.64
C LEU A 420 1.46 -3.06 17.69
N TRP A 421 1.33 -2.03 18.53
CA TRP A 421 0.30 -1.95 19.58
C TRP A 421 -1.12 -2.16 19.06
N VAL A 422 -1.39 -1.70 17.85
CA VAL A 422 -2.67 -1.90 17.18
C VAL A 422 -3.11 -3.37 17.13
N TYR A 423 -2.16 -4.30 17.00
CA TYR A 423 -2.46 -5.73 16.93
C TYR A 423 -2.79 -6.33 18.29
N ILE A 424 -2.31 -5.73 19.38
CA ILE A 424 -2.72 -6.11 20.74
C ILE A 424 -4.18 -5.75 20.94
N HIS A 425 -4.59 -4.52 20.59
CA HIS A 425 -6.00 -4.11 20.68
C HIS A 425 -6.91 -5.03 19.87
N LEU A 426 -6.58 -5.26 18.59
CA LEU A 426 -7.34 -6.17 17.74
C LEU A 426 -7.39 -7.61 18.28
N ALA A 427 -6.31 -8.09 18.90
CA ALA A 427 -6.27 -9.43 19.47
C ALA A 427 -7.15 -9.53 20.73
N LEU A 428 -7.12 -8.52 21.61
CA LEU A 428 -7.99 -8.49 22.80
C LEU A 428 -9.46 -8.38 22.41
N ASP A 429 -9.78 -7.63 21.36
CA ASP A 429 -11.12 -7.57 20.79
C ASP A 429 -11.57 -8.96 20.29
N LEU A 430 -10.70 -9.70 19.59
CA LEU A 430 -10.99 -11.08 19.15
C LEU A 430 -11.07 -12.10 20.28
N ASP A 431 -10.43 -11.84 21.41
CA ASP A 431 -10.48 -12.68 22.61
C ASP A 431 -11.74 -12.44 23.45
N GLY A 432 -12.60 -11.50 23.04
CA GLY A 432 -13.86 -11.21 23.71
C GLY A 432 -13.71 -10.43 25.02
N VAL A 433 -12.54 -9.81 25.27
CA VAL A 433 -12.26 -9.08 26.52
C VAL A 433 -13.29 -7.98 26.80
N TRP A 434 -13.83 -7.37 25.73
CA TRP A 434 -14.81 -6.30 25.85
C TRP A 434 -16.26 -6.77 25.72
N ASP A 435 -16.53 -8.07 25.56
CA ASP A 435 -17.88 -8.55 25.25
C ASP A 435 -18.88 -8.21 26.36
N GLU A 436 -18.47 -8.30 27.62
CA GLU A 436 -19.32 -7.96 28.76
C GLU A 436 -19.61 -6.46 28.86
N ALA A 437 -18.58 -5.62 28.71
CA ALA A 437 -18.76 -4.17 28.67
C ALA A 437 -19.63 -3.75 27.47
N ASN A 438 -19.41 -4.36 26.30
CA ASN A 438 -20.21 -4.12 25.11
C ASN A 438 -21.67 -4.57 25.31
N ARG A 439 -21.91 -5.69 26.01
CA ARG A 439 -23.26 -6.10 26.41
C ARG A 439 -23.92 -5.04 27.30
N ALA A 440 -23.22 -4.58 28.34
CA ALA A 440 -23.76 -3.56 29.26
C ALA A 440 -24.08 -2.24 28.53
N VAL A 441 -23.21 -1.79 27.62
CA VAL A 441 -23.46 -0.58 26.79
C VAL A 441 -24.70 -0.77 25.90
N ARG A 442 -24.85 -1.92 25.24
CA ARG A 442 -26.03 -2.22 24.42
C ARG A 442 -27.32 -2.24 25.23
N VAL A 443 -27.28 -2.80 26.44
CA VAL A 443 -28.42 -2.77 27.37
C VAL A 443 -28.77 -1.34 27.72
N SER A 444 -27.79 -0.51 28.08
CA SER A 444 -28.01 0.91 28.40
C SER A 444 -28.63 1.66 27.22
N GLN A 445 -28.11 1.47 26.00
CA GLN A 445 -28.65 2.11 24.80
C GLN A 445 -30.08 1.67 24.50
N SER A 446 -30.40 0.40 24.71
CA SER A 446 -31.76 -0.13 24.52
C SER A 446 -32.74 0.47 25.54
N VAL A 447 -32.30 0.64 26.79
CA VAL A 447 -33.08 1.32 27.85
C VAL A 447 -33.31 2.79 27.51
N ASP A 448 -32.27 3.50 27.05
CA ASP A 448 -32.38 4.90 26.64
C ASP A 448 -33.33 5.08 25.44
N GLN A 449 -33.26 4.19 24.46
CA GLN A 449 -34.18 4.18 23.33
C GLN A 449 -35.62 3.93 23.78
N LEU A 450 -35.86 2.94 24.65
CA LEU A 450 -37.18 2.65 25.19
C LEU A 450 -37.75 3.83 25.97
N ARG A 451 -36.91 4.53 26.75
CA ARG A 451 -37.30 5.76 27.44
C ARG A 451 -37.69 6.86 26.44
N HIS A 452 -36.93 7.03 25.36
CA HIS A 452 -37.25 8.00 24.31
C HIS A 452 -38.60 7.67 23.65
N ASP A 453 -38.83 6.40 23.34
CA ASP A 453 -40.06 5.91 22.73
C ASP A 453 -41.27 6.12 23.66
N ILE A 454 -41.16 5.85 24.96
CA ILE A 454 -42.21 6.14 25.96
C ILE A 454 -42.53 7.64 26.00
N VAL A 455 -41.52 8.49 25.96
CA VAL A 455 -41.73 9.94 25.95
C VAL A 455 -42.41 10.38 24.65
N SER A 456 -42.05 9.81 23.49
CA SER A 456 -42.74 10.07 22.22
C SER A 456 -44.20 9.65 22.29
N LEU A 457 -44.47 8.43 22.74
CA LEU A 457 -45.83 7.90 22.95
C LEU A 457 -46.65 8.78 23.90
N SER A 458 -46.06 9.25 24.99
CA SER A 458 -46.75 10.14 25.93
C SER A 458 -47.14 11.47 25.29
N ARG A 459 -46.35 11.97 24.33
CA ARG A 459 -46.67 13.19 23.58
C ARG A 459 -47.76 12.91 22.54
N GLU A 460 -47.67 11.79 21.84
CA GLU A 460 -48.66 11.35 20.85
C GLU A 460 -50.04 11.19 21.50
N ILE A 461 -50.11 10.51 22.66
CA ILE A 461 -51.35 10.36 23.45
C ILE A 461 -51.90 11.71 23.90
N ARG A 462 -51.03 12.66 24.31
CA ARG A 462 -51.46 14.01 24.70
C ARG A 462 -51.94 14.86 23.52
N SER A 463 -51.46 14.58 22.31
CA SER A 463 -51.83 15.30 21.09
C SER A 463 -53.04 14.70 20.37
N ALA A 464 -53.41 13.46 20.69
CA ALA A 464 -54.56 12.80 20.12
C ALA A 464 -55.83 13.16 20.92
N ASP A 465 -56.88 13.59 20.22
CA ASP A 465 -58.19 13.84 20.80
C ASP A 465 -58.70 12.59 21.52
N THR A 466 -59.13 12.75 22.77
CA THR A 466 -59.26 11.71 23.80
C THR A 466 -60.39 10.69 23.54
N ASN A 467 -61.03 10.74 22.38
CA ASN A 467 -62.21 9.94 22.03
C ASN A 467 -61.96 8.77 21.06
N SER A 468 -60.73 8.54 20.56
CA SER A 468 -60.49 7.46 19.58
C SER A 468 -59.34 6.50 19.88
N ILE A 469 -58.66 6.60 21.02
CA ILE A 469 -57.59 5.67 21.39
C ILE A 469 -58.08 4.76 22.51
N THR A 470 -58.35 3.50 22.18
CA THR A 470 -58.67 2.47 23.18
C THR A 470 -57.40 2.07 23.93
N ILE A 471 -57.52 1.81 25.24
CA ILE A 471 -56.43 1.33 26.09
C ILE A 471 -55.75 0.09 25.49
N ASP A 472 -56.51 -0.76 24.80
CA ASP A 472 -56.01 -1.96 24.11
C ASP A 472 -55.01 -1.65 22.99
N SER A 473 -55.21 -0.57 22.22
CA SER A 473 -54.28 -0.16 21.17
C SER A 473 -52.93 0.31 21.73
N VAL A 474 -52.94 0.93 22.91
CA VAL A 474 -51.74 1.33 23.64
C VAL A 474 -51.04 0.11 24.21
N LEU A 475 -51.79 -0.84 24.77
CA LEU A 475 -51.24 -2.09 25.30
C LEU A 475 -50.63 -2.99 24.21
N ASP A 476 -51.25 -3.10 23.04
CA ASP A 476 -50.71 -3.86 21.89
C ASP A 476 -49.44 -3.21 21.33
N LEU A 477 -49.40 -1.88 21.25
CA LEU A 477 -48.22 -1.16 20.78
C LEU A 477 -47.05 -1.27 21.78
N VAL A 478 -47.32 -1.12 23.08
CA VAL A 478 -46.32 -1.32 24.14
C VAL A 478 -45.87 -2.79 24.18
N GLY A 479 -46.80 -3.74 24.08
CA GLY A 479 -46.54 -5.17 24.06
C GLY A 479 -45.67 -5.61 22.89
N SER A 480 -45.98 -5.15 21.66
CA SER A 480 -45.17 -5.45 20.46
C SER A 480 -43.77 -4.85 20.53
N ARG A 481 -43.61 -3.68 21.17
CA ARG A 481 -42.30 -3.01 21.33
C ARG A 481 -41.46 -3.66 22.42
N ILE A 482 -42.06 -4.07 23.54
CA ILE A 482 -41.40 -4.88 24.57
C ILE A 482 -41.00 -6.25 24.00
N ALA A 483 -41.87 -6.89 23.22
CA ALA A 483 -41.56 -8.15 22.55
C ALA A 483 -40.38 -8.00 21.56
N ASN A 484 -40.30 -6.90 20.81
CA ASN A 484 -39.15 -6.61 19.95
C ASN A 484 -37.86 -6.37 20.74
N ALA A 485 -37.93 -5.69 21.89
CA ALA A 485 -36.78 -5.54 22.78
C ALA A 485 -36.32 -6.91 23.29
N ILE A 486 -37.23 -7.75 23.79
CA ILE A 486 -36.95 -9.12 24.25
C ILE A 486 -36.40 -10.00 23.11
N ALA A 487 -36.93 -9.91 21.89
CA ALA A 487 -36.43 -10.66 20.74
C ALA A 487 -35.00 -10.25 20.33
N GLN A 488 -34.61 -8.98 20.54
CA GLN A 488 -33.22 -8.54 20.39
C GLN A 488 -32.31 -9.09 21.50
N PHE A 489 -32.84 -9.34 22.71
CA PHE A 489 -32.12 -10.04 23.77
C PHE A 489 -31.90 -11.53 23.46
N SER A 490 -32.89 -12.25 22.89
CA SER A 490 -32.83 -13.72 22.72
C SER A 490 -32.13 -14.22 21.45
N LYS A 491 -31.87 -13.38 20.44
CA LYS A 491 -31.25 -13.84 19.17
C LYS A 491 -29.74 -14.09 19.22
N HIS A 492 -29.08 -13.83 20.35
CA HIS A 492 -27.62 -13.80 20.43
C HIS A 492 -27.02 -14.40 21.73
N GLU A 493 -27.74 -15.32 22.38
CA GLU A 493 -27.10 -16.47 23.06
C GLU A 493 -26.58 -17.45 21.99
#